data_AF-A0AAN4YEW4-F1
#
_entry.id   AF-A0AAN4YEW4-F1
#
_cell.length_a   1.000
_cell.length_b   1.000
_cell.length_c   1.000
_cell.angle_alpha   90.00
_cell.angle_beta   90.00
_cell.angle_gamma   90.00
#
_symmetry.space_group_name_H-M   'P 1'
#
loop_
_entity.id
_entity.type
_entity.pdbx_description
1 polymer ?
#
loop_
_entity_poly.entity_id
_entity_poly.type
_entity_poly.pdbx_seq_one_letter_code
_entity_poly.pdbx_strand_id
1 'polypeptide(L)'
;MVRNIVVIGGTSHPQLTQNICGVLGIPPADVLLSKFSVGETRVEIKESVRGKDVYIIQSGGGKVNDHLLELLITISACKTASAKRVTAVLPLFPYSRQSDIPYNKTGAPLVKSSVPGKSEPANGYTFESTPTTPYPGKPESGSLLNGVDNLQKSLAKAQIEDISNGSPVKKRPTSGLSRSDTLDSQPESSKAAVSNGAFGEDSVNKINNFQPRPGYKQWVAQAGTLVADLLACAGADHIITMDLHDPQYQGFFDIPVDNLYGRPLLKSYIQRNIPNYKRAVIVSPDAGGAKRATAIADSMGIEFALIHKVCSAY
;
A
#
# COMPACT_ATOMS: atom_id res chain seq x y z
N MET A 1 -33.48 -26.30 -8.34
CA MET A 1 -33.00 -25.17 -7.52
C MET A 1 -31.82 -24.54 -8.27
N VAL A 2 -32.12 -23.62 -9.19
CA VAL A 2 -31.10 -23.01 -10.06
C VAL A 2 -30.27 -22.07 -9.18
N ARG A 3 -28.96 -22.29 -9.10
CA ARG A 3 -28.06 -21.50 -8.27
C ARG A 3 -28.11 -20.06 -8.79
N ASN A 4 -28.59 -19.11 -7.96
CA ASN A 4 -28.72 -17.70 -8.32
C ASN A 4 -27.36 -16.99 -8.24
N ILE A 5 -26.36 -17.55 -8.93
CA ILE A 5 -24.95 -17.20 -8.86
C ILE A 5 -24.53 -16.60 -10.20
N VAL A 6 -23.75 -15.52 -10.15
CA VAL A 6 -23.09 -14.92 -11.32
C VAL A 6 -21.60 -14.87 -11.06
N VAL A 7 -20.80 -15.25 -12.05
CA VAL A 7 -19.34 -15.20 -11.97
C VAL A 7 -18.81 -14.24 -13.02
N ILE A 8 -18.17 -13.16 -12.57
CA ILE A 8 -17.51 -12.17 -13.40
C ILE A 8 -16.01 -12.43 -13.36
N GLY A 9 -15.36 -12.52 -14.52
CA GLY A 9 -13.91 -12.59 -14.62
C GLY A 9 -13.32 -11.23 -14.96
N GLY A 10 -12.25 -10.85 -14.26
CA GLY A 10 -11.43 -9.70 -14.62
C GLY A 10 -10.41 -9.99 -15.73
N THR A 11 -9.66 -8.96 -16.13
CA THR A 11 -8.66 -9.03 -17.21
C THR A 11 -7.36 -9.74 -16.82
N SER A 12 -7.07 -9.91 -15.51
CA SER A 12 -5.79 -10.46 -15.07
C SER A 12 -5.56 -11.90 -15.53
N HIS A 13 -6.55 -12.78 -15.35
CA HIS A 13 -6.43 -14.22 -15.65
C HIS A 13 -7.77 -14.80 -16.14
N PRO A 14 -8.18 -14.54 -17.40
CA PRO A 14 -9.47 -15.02 -17.92
C PRO A 14 -9.56 -16.55 -17.98
N GLN A 15 -8.45 -17.24 -18.21
CA GLN A 15 -8.42 -18.71 -18.22
C GLN A 15 -8.81 -19.32 -16.88
N LEU A 16 -8.42 -18.69 -15.76
CA LEU A 16 -8.78 -19.16 -14.43
C LEU A 16 -10.30 -19.06 -14.21
N THR A 17 -10.91 -17.93 -14.62
CA THR A 17 -12.37 -17.76 -14.58
C THR A 17 -13.07 -18.85 -15.39
N GLN A 18 -12.60 -19.13 -16.61
CA GLN A 18 -13.20 -20.19 -17.44
C GLN A 18 -13.11 -21.56 -16.79
N ASN A 19 -11.98 -21.91 -16.18
CA ASN A 19 -11.81 -23.18 -15.48
C ASN A 19 -12.76 -23.29 -14.27
N ILE A 20 -12.89 -22.22 -13.48
CA ILE A 20 -13.81 -22.19 -12.33
C ILE A 20 -15.26 -22.33 -12.80
N CYS A 21 -15.67 -21.59 -13.83
CA CYS A 21 -16.98 -21.68 -14.45
C CYS A 21 -17.26 -23.09 -15.01
N GLY A 22 -16.27 -23.71 -15.66
CA GLY A 22 -16.36 -25.08 -16.19
C GLY A 22 -16.60 -26.12 -15.11
N VAL A 23 -15.91 -26.01 -13.97
CA VAL A 23 -16.13 -26.90 -12.81
C VAL A 23 -17.50 -26.65 -12.16
N LEU A 24 -17.96 -25.40 -12.12
CA LEU A 24 -19.26 -25.04 -11.55
C LEU A 24 -20.45 -25.35 -12.47
N GLY A 25 -20.19 -25.63 -13.75
CA GLY A 25 -21.22 -25.86 -14.77
C GLY A 25 -22.06 -24.62 -15.09
N ILE A 26 -21.48 -23.42 -14.94
CA ILE A 26 -22.15 -22.14 -15.22
C ILE A 26 -21.32 -21.34 -16.24
N PRO A 27 -21.96 -20.58 -17.14
CA PRO A 27 -21.23 -19.67 -18.02
C PRO A 27 -20.70 -18.45 -17.25
N PRO A 28 -19.54 -17.89 -17.63
CA PRO A 28 -19.10 -16.60 -17.13
C PRO A 28 -20.02 -15.47 -17.61
N ALA A 29 -20.12 -14.43 -16.81
CA ALA A 29 -20.86 -13.20 -17.11
C ALA A 29 -20.33 -12.48 -18.36
N ASP A 30 -21.24 -11.91 -19.16
CA ASP A 30 -20.85 -10.98 -20.23
C ASP A 30 -20.56 -9.59 -19.63
N VAL A 31 -19.28 -9.22 -19.64
CA VAL A 31 -18.78 -7.95 -19.14
C VAL A 31 -17.81 -7.35 -20.16
N LEU A 32 -17.96 -6.06 -20.44
CA LEU A 32 -17.00 -5.29 -21.21
C LEU A 32 -15.97 -4.68 -20.27
N LEU A 33 -14.75 -5.19 -20.34
CA LEU A 33 -13.59 -4.64 -19.64
C LEU A 33 -12.66 -4.02 -20.68
N SER A 34 -12.48 -2.70 -20.62
CA SER A 34 -11.60 -1.98 -21.55
C SER A 34 -10.94 -0.78 -20.86
N LYS A 35 -10.02 -0.12 -21.57
CA LYS A 35 -9.44 1.15 -21.13
C LYS A 35 -9.83 2.25 -22.10
N PHE A 36 -10.13 3.43 -21.58
CA PHE A 36 -10.27 4.65 -22.38
C PHE A 36 -8.91 5.05 -22.98
N SER A 37 -8.92 5.91 -23.99
CA SER A 37 -7.68 6.41 -24.62
C SER A 37 -6.73 7.11 -23.64
N VAL A 38 -7.28 7.69 -22.56
CA VAL A 38 -6.53 8.34 -21.47
C VAL A 38 -5.90 7.34 -20.49
N GLY A 39 -6.28 6.05 -20.57
CA GLY A 39 -5.76 4.97 -19.72
C GLY A 39 -6.66 4.58 -18.53
N GLU A 40 -7.77 5.31 -18.32
CA GLU A 40 -8.77 5.00 -17.31
C GLU A 40 -9.51 3.69 -17.61
N THR A 41 -9.86 2.94 -16.56
CA THR A 41 -10.53 1.65 -16.69
C THR A 41 -12.05 1.82 -16.88
N ARG A 42 -12.60 1.17 -17.90
CA ARG A 42 -14.04 1.10 -18.20
C ARG A 42 -14.56 -0.31 -17.93
N VAL A 43 -15.64 -0.38 -17.15
CA VAL A 43 -16.34 -1.63 -16.82
C VAL A 43 -17.81 -1.47 -17.14
N GLU A 44 -18.37 -2.37 -17.95
CA GLU A 44 -19.81 -2.44 -18.22
C GLU A 44 -20.31 -3.87 -18.09
N ILE A 45 -21.24 -4.07 -17.15
CA ILE A 45 -21.90 -5.37 -16.94
C ILE A 45 -23.09 -5.44 -17.90
N LYS A 46 -23.11 -6.42 -18.81
CA LYS A 46 -24.16 -6.51 -19.85
C LYS A 46 -25.34 -7.41 -19.47
N GLU A 47 -25.28 -8.03 -18.30
CA GLU A 47 -26.34 -8.87 -17.77
C GLU A 47 -26.87 -8.38 -16.42
N SER A 48 -28.10 -8.78 -16.08
CA SER A 48 -28.70 -8.39 -14.80
C SER A 48 -28.10 -9.19 -13.64
N VAL A 49 -27.54 -8.48 -12.66
CA VAL A 49 -27.03 -9.02 -11.39
C VAL A 49 -27.96 -8.78 -10.19
N ARG A 50 -29.12 -8.16 -10.42
CA ARG A 50 -30.06 -7.77 -9.36
C ARG A 50 -30.54 -8.96 -8.55
N GLY A 51 -30.37 -8.90 -7.23
CA GLY A 51 -30.79 -9.95 -6.30
C GLY A 51 -30.00 -11.26 -6.41
N LYS A 52 -28.91 -11.30 -7.20
CA LYS A 52 -28.05 -12.47 -7.38
C LYS A 52 -26.83 -12.41 -6.46
N ASP A 53 -26.23 -13.58 -6.23
CA ASP A 53 -24.94 -13.71 -5.55
C ASP A 53 -23.83 -13.61 -6.61
N VAL A 54 -23.06 -12.53 -6.57
CA VAL A 54 -22.03 -12.21 -7.56
C VAL A 54 -20.65 -12.55 -7.01
N TYR A 55 -19.85 -13.26 -7.81
CA TYR A 55 -18.45 -13.57 -7.52
C TYR A 55 -17.58 -12.92 -8.58
N ILE A 56 -16.68 -12.04 -8.17
CA ILE A 56 -15.76 -11.33 -9.07
C ILE A 56 -14.37 -11.94 -8.90
N ILE A 57 -13.88 -12.62 -9.93
CA ILE A 57 -12.56 -13.25 -9.94
C ILE A 57 -11.56 -12.29 -10.54
N GLN A 58 -10.68 -11.73 -9.72
CA GLN A 58 -9.60 -10.87 -10.18
C GLN A 58 -8.37 -11.06 -9.31
N SER A 59 -7.21 -11.14 -9.96
CA SER A 59 -5.91 -11.30 -9.31
C SER A 59 -5.03 -10.05 -9.51
N GLY A 60 -4.08 -9.82 -8.62
CA GLY A 60 -3.07 -8.76 -8.76
C GLY A 60 -1.90 -9.10 -9.68
N GLY A 61 -1.94 -10.18 -10.47
CA GLY A 61 -0.79 -10.57 -11.31
C GLY A 61 -0.52 -9.58 -12.45
N GLY A 62 0.74 -9.18 -12.65
CA GLY A 62 1.13 -8.24 -13.71
C GLY A 62 0.92 -6.77 -13.31
N LYS A 63 -0.04 -6.08 -13.96
CA LYS A 63 -0.36 -4.67 -13.67
C LYS A 63 -1.26 -4.56 -12.44
N VAL A 64 -0.67 -4.75 -11.25
CA VAL A 64 -1.35 -4.81 -9.94
C VAL A 64 -2.41 -3.70 -9.79
N ASN A 65 -2.03 -2.44 -10.03
CA ASN A 65 -2.87 -1.28 -9.76
C ASN A 65 -4.06 -1.19 -10.73
N ASP A 66 -3.82 -1.50 -12.01
CA ASP A 66 -4.87 -1.52 -13.03
C ASP A 66 -5.93 -2.58 -12.70
N HIS A 67 -5.48 -3.78 -12.32
CA HIS A 67 -6.38 -4.87 -11.95
C HIS A 67 -7.14 -4.61 -10.65
N LEU A 68 -6.49 -3.96 -9.67
CA LEU A 68 -7.15 -3.53 -8.44
C LEU A 68 -8.25 -2.51 -8.72
N LEU A 69 -7.96 -1.47 -9.52
CA LEU A 69 -8.95 -0.47 -9.90
C LEU A 69 -10.11 -1.08 -10.70
N GLU A 70 -9.81 -1.98 -11.64
CA GLU A 70 -10.83 -2.74 -12.37
C GLU A 70 -11.75 -3.53 -11.42
N LEU A 71 -11.18 -4.21 -10.43
CA LEU A 71 -11.95 -4.94 -9.41
C LEU A 71 -12.86 -4.01 -8.60
N LEU A 72 -12.31 -2.90 -8.08
CA LEU A 72 -13.07 -1.95 -7.27
C LEU A 72 -14.25 -1.35 -8.04
N ILE A 73 -14.03 -0.96 -9.31
CA ILE A 73 -15.08 -0.44 -10.19
C ILE A 73 -16.13 -1.53 -10.45
N THR A 74 -15.72 -2.78 -10.67
CA THR A 74 -16.64 -3.91 -10.90
C THR A 74 -17.50 -4.20 -9.66
N ILE A 75 -16.91 -4.18 -8.47
CA ILE A 75 -17.63 -4.35 -7.19
C ILE A 75 -18.67 -3.25 -7.04
N SER A 76 -18.27 -1.98 -7.24
CA SER A 76 -19.15 -0.83 -7.13
C SER A 76 -20.31 -0.88 -8.14
N ALA A 77 -20.03 -1.29 -9.38
CA ALA A 77 -21.05 -1.48 -10.41
C ALA A 77 -22.05 -2.58 -10.02
N CYS A 78 -21.59 -3.71 -9.50
CA CYS A 78 -22.47 -4.79 -9.02
C CYS A 78 -23.33 -4.35 -7.84
N LYS A 79 -22.76 -3.60 -6.90
CA LYS A 79 -23.49 -3.09 -5.72
C LYS A 79 -24.57 -2.09 -6.14
N THR A 80 -24.24 -1.16 -7.04
CA THR A 80 -25.19 -0.18 -7.59
C THR A 80 -26.30 -0.85 -8.40
N ALA A 81 -25.98 -1.94 -9.11
CA ALA A 81 -26.94 -2.78 -9.82
C ALA A 81 -27.80 -3.68 -8.89
N SER A 82 -27.76 -3.45 -7.57
CA SER A 82 -28.56 -4.16 -6.55
C SER A 82 -28.29 -5.67 -6.48
N ALA A 83 -27.02 -6.08 -6.64
CA ALA A 83 -26.61 -7.44 -6.28
C ALA A 83 -26.95 -7.75 -4.82
N LYS A 84 -27.38 -8.98 -4.54
CA LYS A 84 -27.71 -9.40 -3.16
C LYS A 84 -26.46 -9.48 -2.29
N ARG A 85 -25.39 -10.01 -2.88
CA ARG A 85 -24.10 -10.19 -2.24
C ARG A 85 -22.99 -10.12 -3.28
N VAL A 86 -21.91 -9.42 -2.99
CA VAL A 86 -20.73 -9.32 -3.84
C VAL A 86 -19.54 -9.95 -3.12
N THR A 87 -19.03 -11.06 -3.66
CA THR A 87 -17.84 -11.74 -3.16
C THR A 87 -16.65 -11.45 -4.08
N ALA A 88 -15.57 -10.89 -3.55
CA ALA A 88 -14.34 -10.70 -4.31
C ALA A 88 -13.46 -11.95 -4.13
N VAL A 89 -13.12 -12.60 -5.24
CA VAL A 89 -12.24 -13.77 -5.30
C VAL A 89 -10.87 -13.33 -5.80
N LEU A 90 -9.90 -13.25 -4.88
CA LEU A 90 -8.54 -12.79 -5.12
C LEU A 90 -7.53 -13.92 -4.89
N PRO A 91 -7.23 -14.76 -5.90
CA PRO A 91 -6.24 -15.84 -5.76
C PRO A 91 -4.87 -15.34 -5.29
N LEU A 92 -4.44 -14.16 -5.77
CA LEU A 92 -3.27 -13.46 -5.25
C LEU A 92 -3.71 -12.10 -4.72
N PHE A 93 -3.65 -11.95 -3.40
CA PHE A 93 -4.03 -10.71 -2.75
C PHE A 93 -3.00 -9.60 -3.02
N PRO A 94 -3.39 -8.46 -3.64
CA PRO A 94 -2.46 -7.39 -3.97
C PRO A 94 -1.97 -6.70 -2.69
N TYR A 95 -0.71 -6.24 -2.70
CA TYR A 95 -0.06 -5.57 -1.55
C TYR A 95 0.09 -6.40 -0.27
N SER A 96 -0.20 -7.70 -0.27
CA SER A 96 -0.08 -8.60 0.90
C SER A 96 1.34 -8.71 1.49
N ARG A 97 2.39 -8.29 0.79
CA ARG A 97 3.76 -8.26 1.34
C ARG A 97 4.07 -7.02 2.18
N GLN A 98 3.22 -5.99 2.11
CA GLN A 98 3.37 -4.74 2.84
C GLN A 98 2.47 -4.76 4.08
N SER A 99 2.61 -5.82 4.89
CA SER A 99 1.79 -6.00 6.10
C SER A 99 2.22 -5.00 7.14
N ASP A 100 1.23 -4.43 7.79
CA ASP A 100 1.47 -3.66 8.98
C ASP A 100 1.95 -4.55 10.11
N ILE A 101 2.96 -4.05 10.83
CA ILE A 101 3.28 -4.50 12.19
C ILE A 101 1.99 -4.31 13.00
N PRO A 102 1.55 -5.29 13.83
CA PRO A 102 0.22 -5.33 14.43
C PRO A 102 -0.27 -3.98 14.93
N TYR A 103 -1.30 -3.46 14.25
CA TYR A 103 -1.95 -2.20 14.57
C TYR A 103 -3.04 -2.45 15.61
N ASN A 104 -3.07 -1.63 16.66
CA ASN A 104 -4.22 -1.48 17.54
C ASN A 104 -5.07 -0.33 16.98
N LYS A 105 -6.39 -0.52 16.80
CA LYS A 105 -7.34 0.47 16.23
C LYS A 105 -7.36 1.79 17.03
N THR A 106 -6.90 1.77 18.28
CA THR A 106 -6.52 2.97 19.03
C THR A 106 -5.14 3.43 18.59
N GLY A 107 -5.05 4.66 18.07
CA GLY A 107 -3.83 5.29 17.54
C GLY A 107 -2.53 4.91 18.24
N ALA A 108 -1.45 4.89 17.44
CA ALA A 108 -0.12 4.39 17.78
C ALA A 108 0.15 4.25 19.29
N PRO A 109 0.41 3.03 19.81
CA PRO A 109 0.79 2.90 21.21
C PRO A 109 2.06 3.74 21.42
N LEU A 110 1.97 4.70 22.34
CA LEU A 110 3.12 5.46 22.80
C LEU A 110 4.09 4.43 23.38
N VAL A 111 5.20 4.18 22.68
CA VAL A 111 6.29 3.40 23.24
C VAL A 111 6.79 4.20 24.44
N LYS A 112 6.48 3.73 25.66
CA LYS A 112 7.17 4.20 26.86
C LYS A 112 8.64 3.90 26.64
N SER A 113 9.46 4.94 26.58
CA SER A 113 10.91 4.83 26.52
C SER A 113 11.39 4.00 27.72
N SER A 114 11.75 2.74 27.47
CA SER A 114 12.46 1.92 28.44
C SER A 114 13.93 2.34 28.44
N VAL A 115 14.26 3.37 29.20
CA VAL A 115 15.64 3.62 29.64
C VAL A 115 15.66 3.42 31.16
N PRO A 116 16.35 2.40 31.69
CA PRO A 116 16.57 2.29 33.11
C PRO A 116 17.65 3.31 33.52
N GLY A 117 17.26 4.28 34.35
CA GLY A 117 18.16 5.18 35.07
C GLY A 117 18.42 6.51 34.38
N LYS A 118 17.66 7.54 34.77
CA LYS A 118 18.16 8.86 35.19
C LYS A 118 16.99 9.73 35.66
N SER A 119 17.19 10.29 36.85
CA SER A 119 16.32 11.22 37.57
C SER A 119 16.09 12.53 36.80
N GLU A 120 14.84 13.02 36.84
CA GLU A 120 14.45 14.43 36.65
C GLU A 120 15.26 15.38 37.58
N PRO A 121 15.41 16.71 37.29
CA PRO A 121 14.30 17.58 36.84
C PRO A 121 14.63 18.76 35.87
N ALA A 122 13.57 19.51 35.55
CA ALA A 122 13.53 20.92 35.09
C ALA A 122 13.73 21.24 33.59
N ASN A 123 12.71 20.96 32.78
CA ASN A 123 12.01 21.92 31.90
C ASN A 123 11.09 21.15 30.95
N GLY A 124 9.80 21.11 31.30
CA GLY A 124 8.78 20.40 30.54
C GLY A 124 8.54 21.06 29.18
N TYR A 125 8.87 20.33 28.11
CA TYR A 125 8.36 20.62 26.78
C TYR A 125 6.96 20.01 26.66
N THR A 126 5.92 20.84 26.75
CA THR A 126 4.55 20.44 26.45
C THR A 126 4.30 20.65 24.96
N PHE A 127 4.02 19.56 24.24
CA PHE A 127 3.65 19.59 22.82
C PHE A 127 2.21 20.10 22.68
N GLU A 128 2.04 21.41 22.71
CA GLU A 128 0.75 22.06 22.48
C GLU A 128 0.98 23.29 21.61
N SER A 129 1.20 23.06 20.30
CA SER A 129 1.29 24.10 19.29
C SER A 129 -0.11 24.46 18.78
N THR A 130 -0.97 24.94 19.68
CA THR A 130 -2.12 25.76 19.29
C THR A 130 -1.82 27.19 19.75
N PRO A 131 -1.67 28.18 18.86
CA PRO A 131 -1.55 29.56 19.29
C PRO A 131 -2.80 29.91 20.12
N THR A 132 -2.61 30.44 21.34
CA THR A 132 -3.73 30.84 22.20
C THR A 132 -4.52 31.94 21.52
N THR A 133 -5.73 31.62 21.06
CA THR A 133 -6.72 32.59 20.60
C THR A 133 -6.96 33.61 21.72
N PRO A 134 -6.67 34.90 21.52
CA PRO A 134 -6.84 35.90 22.57
C PRO A 134 -8.33 36.09 22.88
N TYR A 135 -8.73 35.87 24.13
CA TYR A 135 -10.06 36.19 24.63
C TYR A 135 -10.03 37.56 25.32
N PRO A 136 -11.04 38.44 25.15
CA PRO A 136 -11.07 39.73 25.84
C PRO A 136 -11.17 39.53 27.36
N GLY A 137 -10.24 40.10 28.13
CA GLY A 137 -10.40 40.29 29.58
C GLY A 137 -9.46 39.50 30.52
N LYS A 138 -8.35 38.92 30.06
CA LYS A 138 -7.28 38.43 30.96
C LYS A 138 -6.04 39.32 30.90
N PRO A 139 -5.37 39.61 32.04
CA PRO A 139 -4.14 40.39 32.07
C PRO A 139 -2.99 39.60 31.44
N GLU A 140 -2.21 40.24 30.59
CA GLU A 140 -1.00 39.67 29.99
C GLU A 140 0.04 39.36 31.09
N SER A 141 0.66 38.18 31.02
CA SER A 141 1.75 37.80 31.90
C SER A 141 2.95 38.73 31.71
N GLY A 142 3.41 39.33 32.81
CA GLY A 142 4.42 40.37 32.82
C GLY A 142 5.77 39.95 32.24
N SER A 143 6.20 40.74 31.26
CA SER A 143 7.57 41.29 31.16
C SER A 143 8.73 40.31 31.00
N LEU A 144 9.10 40.03 29.74
CA LEU A 144 10.50 40.09 29.34
C LEU A 144 10.89 41.57 29.16
N LEU A 145 11.42 42.14 30.24
CA LEU A 145 12.05 43.46 30.25
C LEU A 145 13.36 43.39 29.46
N ASN A 146 13.30 43.71 28.17
CA ASN A 146 14.33 44.45 27.42
C ASN A 146 13.81 44.63 25.99
N GLY A 147 13.24 45.81 25.76
CA GLY A 147 12.42 46.15 24.60
C GLY A 147 13.15 46.21 23.26
N VAL A 148 12.31 46.42 22.25
CA VAL A 148 12.51 46.62 20.81
C VAL A 148 13.68 47.52 20.37
N ASP A 149 14.34 48.22 21.27
CA ASP A 149 15.44 49.15 20.98
C ASP A 149 16.68 48.46 20.39
N ASN A 150 16.97 47.21 20.78
CA ASN A 150 18.07 46.44 20.19
C ASN A 150 17.75 45.94 18.76
N LEU A 151 16.47 45.70 18.47
CA LEU A 151 16.03 45.28 17.14
C LEU A 151 16.06 46.45 16.16
N GLN A 152 15.65 47.65 16.62
CA GLN A 152 15.73 48.90 15.85
C GLN A 152 17.17 49.32 15.55
N LYS A 153 18.10 49.16 16.52
CA LYS A 153 19.54 49.42 16.30
C LYS A 153 20.16 48.45 15.29
N SER A 154 19.72 47.19 15.30
CA SER A 154 20.20 46.18 14.33
C SER A 154 19.62 46.41 12.93
N LEU A 155 18.39 46.93 12.81
CA LEU A 155 17.76 47.24 11.53
C LEU A 155 18.30 48.55 10.91
N ALA A 156 18.54 49.58 11.72
CA ALA A 156 19.09 50.85 11.26
C ALA A 156 20.55 50.72 10.76
N LYS A 157 21.31 49.78 11.33
CA LYS A 157 22.67 49.46 10.88
C LYS A 157 22.69 48.70 9.54
N ALA A 158 21.60 48.01 9.19
CA ALA A 158 21.46 47.29 7.93
C ALA A 158 20.92 48.15 6.77
N GLN A 159 20.48 49.39 7.03
CA GLN A 159 19.89 50.29 6.03
C GLN A 159 20.76 51.50 5.64
N ILE A 160 22.01 51.62 6.14
CA ILE A 160 22.89 52.78 5.88
C ILE A 160 24.12 52.44 5.00
N GLU A 161 24.24 51.22 4.46
CA GLU A 161 25.36 50.88 3.57
C GLU A 161 25.13 51.09 2.07
N ASP A 162 24.00 51.67 1.64
CA ASP A 162 23.80 52.06 0.24
C ASP A 162 23.35 53.53 0.14
N ILE A 163 24.32 54.44 -0.08
CA ILE A 163 24.30 55.60 -1.02
C ILE A 163 25.37 56.68 -0.63
N SER A 164 26.47 56.74 -1.38
CA SER A 164 27.21 57.93 -1.91
C SER A 164 28.56 57.41 -2.48
N ASN A 165 29.08 57.65 -3.70
CA ASN A 165 29.04 58.78 -4.65
C ASN A 165 29.46 58.29 -6.08
N GLY A 166 28.86 58.84 -7.15
CA GLY A 166 29.57 59.16 -8.43
C GLY A 166 29.34 58.30 -9.71
N SER A 167 28.51 58.82 -10.63
CA SER A 167 28.04 58.40 -11.99
C SER A 167 29.10 58.36 -13.14
N PRO A 168 28.80 58.19 -14.48
CA PRO A 168 27.52 57.97 -15.23
C PRO A 168 27.52 56.84 -16.31
N VAL A 169 26.41 56.37 -16.92
CA VAL A 169 25.79 56.89 -18.19
C VAL A 169 24.55 56.04 -18.63
N LYS A 170 23.44 56.77 -18.96
CA LYS A 170 22.27 56.57 -19.89
C LYS A 170 21.18 55.44 -19.77
N LYS A 171 19.96 55.92 -19.39
CA LYS A 171 18.54 55.70 -19.86
C LYS A 171 18.30 54.79 -21.10
N ARG A 172 17.19 54.05 -21.35
CA ARG A 172 15.76 53.84 -20.89
C ARG A 172 15.15 52.71 -21.83
N PRO A 173 13.86 52.28 -21.83
CA PRO A 173 12.86 51.90 -20.78
C PRO A 173 11.98 50.64 -21.10
N THR A 174 10.96 50.36 -20.25
CA THR A 174 9.71 49.55 -20.45
C THR A 174 9.83 48.02 -20.47
N SER A 175 8.95 47.16 -19.93
CA SER A 175 7.63 47.22 -19.26
C SER A 175 7.26 45.80 -18.75
N GLY A 176 6.54 45.69 -17.62
CA GLY A 176 5.60 44.59 -17.31
C GLY A 176 6.16 43.23 -16.88
N LEU A 177 5.93 42.83 -15.62
CA LEU A 177 6.09 41.45 -15.16
C LEU A 177 4.72 40.76 -15.18
N SER A 178 4.61 39.72 -16.02
CA SER A 178 3.53 38.72 -16.01
C SER A 178 4.04 37.40 -15.44
N ARG A 179 3.07 36.63 -14.95
CA ARG A 179 3.11 35.36 -14.23
C ARG A 179 3.91 34.26 -14.96
N SER A 180 4.52 33.37 -14.18
CA SER A 180 5.27 32.20 -14.65
C SER A 180 4.36 30.98 -14.82
N ASP A 181 4.27 30.51 -16.07
CA ASP A 181 3.67 29.24 -16.47
C ASP A 181 4.64 28.06 -16.33
N THR A 182 4.04 26.89 -16.12
CA THR A 182 4.57 25.53 -16.14
C THR A 182 5.15 25.15 -17.52
N LEU A 183 6.30 24.47 -17.54
CA LEU A 183 6.89 23.89 -18.75
C LEU A 183 6.88 22.36 -18.70
N ASP A 184 6.20 21.81 -19.71
CA ASP A 184 6.21 20.42 -20.18
C ASP A 184 7.59 19.99 -20.70
N SER A 185 7.84 18.68 -20.76
CA SER A 185 8.92 18.11 -21.57
C SER A 185 8.48 16.79 -22.20
N GLN A 186 8.55 16.75 -23.52
CA GLN A 186 8.21 15.63 -24.42
C GLN A 186 9.50 14.84 -24.83
N PRO A 187 9.39 13.73 -25.59
CA PRO A 187 10.06 12.46 -25.30
C PRO A 187 11.36 12.23 -26.06
N GLU A 188 12.24 11.37 -25.52
CA GLU A 188 13.28 10.72 -26.30
C GLU A 188 13.17 9.20 -26.28
N SER A 189 13.31 8.65 -27.49
CA SER A 189 13.31 7.23 -27.81
C SER A 189 14.64 6.55 -27.47
N SER A 190 14.58 5.42 -26.78
CA SER A 190 15.65 4.42 -26.85
C SER A 190 15.03 3.02 -26.82
N LYS A 191 15.24 2.27 -27.90
CA LYS A 191 14.92 0.85 -27.99
C LYS A 191 15.78 0.09 -26.98
N ALA A 192 15.15 -0.66 -26.06
CA ALA A 192 15.80 -1.72 -25.31
C ALA A 192 14.90 -2.97 -25.32
N ALA A 193 15.52 -4.09 -25.63
CA ALA A 193 14.90 -5.35 -25.98
C ALA A 193 14.14 -6.00 -24.82
N VAL A 194 13.06 -6.69 -25.18
CA VAL A 194 12.27 -7.57 -24.32
C VAL A 194 13.14 -8.74 -23.88
N SER A 195 13.37 -8.86 -22.57
CA SER A 195 13.81 -10.12 -21.95
C SER A 195 12.92 -10.41 -20.74
N ASN A 196 12.29 -11.58 -20.75
CA ASN A 196 11.55 -12.13 -19.64
C ASN A 196 12.54 -12.42 -18.50
N GLY A 197 12.54 -11.61 -17.46
CA GLY A 197 13.41 -11.76 -16.29
C GLY A 197 12.59 -11.70 -15.01
N ALA A 198 12.69 -12.74 -14.21
CA ALA A 198 12.21 -12.78 -12.84
C ALA A 198 12.71 -11.54 -12.06
N PHE A 199 11.79 -10.78 -11.47
CA PHE A 199 12.17 -9.69 -10.56
C PHE A 199 12.75 -10.31 -9.28
N GLY A 200 14.09 -10.42 -9.28
CA GLY A 200 14.89 -10.83 -8.14
C GLY A 200 14.76 -9.87 -6.96
N GLU A 201 14.94 -10.42 -5.77
CA GLU A 201 14.83 -9.80 -4.45
C GLU A 201 15.87 -8.68 -4.15
N ASP A 202 16.54 -8.14 -5.17
CA ASP A 202 17.70 -7.26 -4.97
C ASP A 202 17.38 -5.76 -4.88
N SER A 203 16.10 -5.35 -4.98
CA SER A 203 15.72 -3.93 -4.88
C SER A 203 15.36 -3.46 -3.46
N VAL A 204 15.40 -4.34 -2.44
CA VAL A 204 15.15 -3.94 -1.04
C VAL A 204 16.41 -3.29 -0.39
N ASN A 205 17.59 -3.45 -0.98
CA ASN A 205 18.87 -3.06 -0.36
C ASN A 205 19.43 -1.68 -0.77
N LYS A 206 18.62 -0.81 -1.38
CA LYS A 206 18.93 0.63 -1.49
C LYS A 206 17.89 1.48 -0.78
N ILE A 207 17.53 1.09 0.43
CA ILE A 207 16.87 2.00 1.36
C ILE A 207 17.99 2.78 2.04
N ASN A 208 18.11 4.07 1.74
CA ASN A 208 18.88 4.99 2.56
C ASN A 208 18.49 4.73 4.03
N ASN A 209 19.44 4.31 4.87
CA ASN A 209 19.21 4.04 6.29
C ASN A 209 18.70 5.30 6.99
N PHE A 210 17.40 5.54 6.93
CA PHE A 210 16.74 6.60 7.65
C PHE A 210 16.78 6.24 9.12
N GLN A 211 17.59 6.95 9.89
CA GLN A 211 17.60 6.84 11.34
C GLN A 211 16.55 7.81 11.88
N PRO A 212 15.41 7.33 12.40
CA PRO A 212 14.40 8.21 12.98
C PRO A 212 15.03 8.98 14.14
N ARG A 213 14.72 10.28 14.23
CA ARG A 213 15.14 11.08 15.39
C ARG A 213 14.54 10.48 16.66
N PRO A 214 15.22 10.53 17.82
CA PRO A 214 14.64 10.11 19.10
C PRO A 214 13.26 10.77 19.30
N GLY A 215 12.23 9.96 19.50
CA GLY A 215 10.83 10.41 19.61
C GLY A 215 10.02 10.43 18.30
N TYR A 216 10.65 10.29 17.13
CA TYR A 216 9.96 10.13 15.85
C TYR A 216 9.67 8.65 15.59
N LYS A 217 8.39 8.27 15.55
CA LYS A 217 7.98 6.97 15.02
C LYS A 217 8.03 7.06 13.50
N GLN A 218 8.87 6.24 12.85
CA GLN A 218 8.86 6.13 11.40
C GLN A 218 7.45 5.71 10.95
N TRP A 219 6.84 6.56 10.13
CA TRP A 219 5.58 6.25 9.49
C TRP A 219 5.85 5.40 8.25
N VAL A 220 5.26 4.21 8.21
CA VAL A 220 5.30 3.32 7.05
C VAL A 220 3.89 3.26 6.49
N ALA A 221 3.76 3.37 5.18
CA ALA A 221 2.48 3.30 4.51
C ALA A 221 1.87 1.90 4.69
N GLN A 222 0.62 1.88 5.14
CA GLN A 222 -0.15 0.69 5.48
C GLN A 222 -0.91 0.18 4.25
N ALA A 223 -0.18 -0.23 3.21
CA ALA A 223 -0.80 -0.52 1.91
C ALA A 223 -1.79 -1.69 1.96
N GLY A 224 -1.49 -2.71 2.77
CA GLY A 224 -2.38 -3.86 2.95
C GLY A 224 -3.74 -3.49 3.57
N THR A 225 -3.71 -2.73 4.67
CA THR A 225 -4.92 -2.23 5.36
C THR A 225 -5.71 -1.29 4.45
N LEU A 226 -5.04 -0.39 3.73
CA LEU A 226 -5.69 0.49 2.75
C LEU A 226 -6.45 -0.30 1.68
N VAL A 227 -5.86 -1.38 1.15
CA VAL A 227 -6.53 -2.21 0.12
C VAL A 227 -7.73 -2.94 0.70
N ALA A 228 -7.66 -3.42 1.94
CA ALA A 228 -8.79 -4.03 2.62
C ALA A 228 -9.96 -3.03 2.79
N ASP A 229 -9.65 -1.82 3.25
CA ASP A 229 -10.63 -0.74 3.39
C ASP A 229 -11.25 -0.33 2.05
N LEU A 230 -10.45 -0.23 0.99
CA LEU A 230 -10.94 0.07 -0.36
C LEU A 230 -11.92 -1.00 -0.86
N LEU A 231 -11.62 -2.29 -0.66
CA LEU A 231 -12.51 -3.39 -1.05
C LEU A 231 -13.83 -3.36 -0.28
N ALA A 232 -13.77 -3.13 1.03
CA ALA A 232 -14.96 -2.99 1.88
C ALA A 232 -15.79 -1.76 1.47
N CYS A 233 -15.15 -0.62 1.25
CA CYS A 233 -15.81 0.63 0.85
C CYS A 233 -16.42 0.55 -0.57
N ALA A 234 -15.79 -0.18 -1.49
CA ALA A 234 -16.36 -0.42 -2.82
C ALA A 234 -17.66 -1.24 -2.76
N GLY A 235 -17.90 -1.96 -1.66
CA GLY A 235 -19.12 -2.73 -1.41
C GLY A 235 -18.95 -4.24 -1.48
N ALA A 236 -17.73 -4.75 -1.27
CA ALA A 236 -17.52 -6.20 -1.11
C ALA A 236 -18.13 -6.67 0.22
N ASP A 237 -18.93 -7.72 0.17
CA ASP A 237 -19.57 -8.31 1.36
C ASP A 237 -18.77 -9.52 1.90
N HIS A 238 -17.89 -10.08 1.08
CA HIS A 238 -17.10 -11.28 1.40
C HIS A 238 -15.82 -11.34 0.53
N ILE A 239 -14.71 -11.81 1.10
CA ILE A 239 -13.44 -12.01 0.39
C ILE A 239 -13.08 -13.50 0.39
N ILE A 240 -12.70 -14.03 -0.77
CA ILE A 240 -12.08 -15.34 -0.89
C ILE A 240 -10.68 -15.13 -1.44
N THR A 241 -9.66 -15.64 -0.76
CA THR A 241 -8.27 -15.52 -1.20
C THR A 241 -7.51 -16.82 -0.98
N MET A 242 -6.26 -16.90 -1.43
CA MET A 242 -5.43 -18.09 -1.33
C MET A 242 -4.03 -17.74 -0.83
N ASP A 243 -3.58 -18.48 0.18
CA ASP A 243 -2.23 -18.41 0.76
C ASP A 243 -1.75 -16.98 1.03
N LEU A 244 -2.52 -16.22 1.82
CA LEU A 244 -2.11 -14.89 2.29
C LEU A 244 -0.68 -14.91 2.86
N HIS A 245 0.10 -13.87 2.53
CA HIS A 245 1.51 -13.77 2.93
C HIS A 245 1.70 -13.84 4.44
N ASP A 246 0.83 -13.14 5.19
CA ASP A 246 0.68 -13.26 6.64
C ASP A 246 -0.78 -13.65 6.96
N PRO A 247 -1.05 -14.77 7.64
CA PRO A 247 -2.42 -15.15 8.03
C PRO A 247 -3.14 -14.08 8.88
N GLN A 248 -2.41 -13.22 9.58
CA GLN A 248 -2.98 -12.13 10.39
C GLN A 248 -3.75 -11.11 9.55
N TYR A 249 -3.53 -11.08 8.23
CA TYR A 249 -4.25 -10.17 7.33
C TYR A 249 -5.77 -10.30 7.38
N GLN A 250 -6.28 -11.47 7.75
CA GLN A 250 -7.72 -11.69 7.91
C GLN A 250 -8.32 -10.74 8.95
N GLY A 251 -7.55 -10.35 9.97
CA GLY A 251 -8.01 -9.43 11.02
C GLY A 251 -8.11 -7.97 10.59
N PHE A 252 -7.60 -7.60 9.40
CA PHE A 252 -7.74 -6.23 8.87
C PHE A 252 -9.07 -5.99 8.15
N PHE A 253 -9.81 -7.06 7.83
CA PHE A 253 -11.11 -6.93 7.19
C PHE A 253 -12.21 -6.87 8.24
N ASP A 254 -13.09 -5.88 8.11
CA ASP A 254 -14.35 -5.85 8.85
C ASP A 254 -15.39 -6.84 8.25
N ILE A 255 -15.10 -7.41 7.06
CA ILE A 255 -15.93 -8.39 6.33
C ILE A 255 -15.34 -9.80 6.41
N PRO A 256 -16.14 -10.86 6.28
CA PRO A 256 -15.63 -12.24 6.33
C PRO A 256 -14.61 -12.52 5.22
N VAL A 257 -13.54 -13.24 5.57
CA VAL A 257 -12.46 -13.62 4.66
C VAL A 257 -12.21 -15.12 4.74
N ASP A 258 -12.44 -15.81 3.62
CA ASP A 258 -12.03 -17.20 3.44
C ASP A 258 -10.61 -17.25 2.85
N ASN A 259 -9.62 -17.60 3.69
CA ASN A 259 -8.24 -17.83 3.24
C ASN A 259 -8.02 -19.32 2.93
N LEU A 260 -8.01 -19.66 1.65
CA LEU A 260 -7.76 -21.01 1.16
C LEU A 260 -6.26 -21.33 1.21
N TYR A 261 -5.91 -22.61 1.35
CA TYR A 261 -4.52 -23.07 1.40
C TYR A 261 -4.20 -24.00 0.23
N GLY A 262 -3.15 -23.70 -0.53
CA GLY A 262 -2.65 -24.53 -1.63
C GLY A 262 -1.84 -25.75 -1.17
N ARG A 263 -1.51 -25.84 0.12
CA ARG A 263 -0.71 -26.94 0.71
C ARG A 263 -1.19 -28.36 0.31
N PRO A 264 -2.50 -28.71 0.34
CA PRO A 264 -2.95 -30.05 -0.07
C PRO A 264 -2.68 -30.37 -1.55
N LEU A 265 -2.77 -29.36 -2.43
CA LEU A 265 -2.46 -29.50 -3.85
C LEU A 265 -0.95 -29.71 -4.05
N LEU A 266 -0.12 -28.93 -3.36
CA LEU A 266 1.33 -29.06 -3.42
C LEU A 266 1.79 -30.43 -2.90
N LYS A 267 1.22 -30.91 -1.78
CA LYS A 267 1.48 -32.25 -1.26
C LYS A 267 1.13 -33.33 -2.30
N SER A 268 -0.05 -33.25 -2.89
CA SER A 268 -0.49 -34.19 -3.94
C SER A 268 0.42 -34.15 -5.16
N TYR A 269 0.89 -32.96 -5.55
CA TYR A 269 1.82 -32.78 -6.66
C TYR A 269 3.18 -33.42 -6.36
N ILE A 270 3.77 -33.18 -5.20
CA ILE A 270 5.06 -33.76 -4.78
C ILE A 270 4.96 -35.29 -4.77
N GLN A 271 3.91 -35.84 -4.18
CA GLN A 271 3.71 -37.29 -4.10
C GLN A 271 3.57 -37.97 -5.47
N ARG A 272 2.99 -37.29 -6.46
CA ARG A 272 2.76 -37.84 -7.81
C ARG A 272 3.93 -37.63 -8.75
N ASN A 273 4.63 -36.50 -8.66
CA ASN A 273 5.62 -36.08 -9.66
C ASN A 273 7.07 -36.26 -9.21
N ILE A 274 7.34 -36.34 -7.90
CA ILE A 274 8.72 -36.47 -7.39
C ILE A 274 9.00 -37.92 -7.00
N PRO A 275 9.86 -38.64 -7.74
CA PRO A 275 10.23 -40.00 -7.38
C PRO A 275 11.00 -39.99 -6.06
N ASN A 276 10.74 -40.97 -5.19
CA ASN A 276 11.39 -41.09 -3.88
C ASN A 276 11.26 -39.85 -2.97
N TYR A 277 10.14 -39.11 -3.05
CA TYR A 277 9.91 -37.90 -2.24
C TYR A 277 10.14 -38.08 -0.73
N LYS A 278 10.02 -39.31 -0.20
CA LYS A 278 10.31 -39.63 1.22
C LYS A 278 11.76 -39.37 1.64
N ARG A 279 12.69 -39.33 0.69
CA ARG A 279 14.11 -38.99 0.91
C ARG A 279 14.42 -37.52 0.59
N ALA A 280 13.41 -36.74 0.18
CA ALA A 280 13.59 -35.33 -0.11
C ALA A 280 13.56 -34.50 1.17
N VAL A 281 14.16 -33.31 1.10
CA VAL A 281 14.16 -32.32 2.17
C VAL A 281 13.39 -31.09 1.67
N ILE A 282 12.45 -30.59 2.46
CA ILE A 282 11.76 -29.33 2.16
C ILE A 282 12.65 -28.19 2.63
N VAL A 283 12.94 -27.23 1.74
CA VAL A 283 13.82 -26.10 2.06
C VAL A 283 13.01 -24.82 2.11
N SER A 284 13.12 -24.06 3.20
CA SER A 284 12.66 -22.66 3.25
C SER A 284 13.75 -21.74 2.69
N PRO A 285 13.43 -20.87 1.72
CA PRO A 285 14.41 -19.95 1.13
C PRO A 285 14.83 -18.82 2.10
N ASP A 286 13.99 -18.52 3.09
CA ASP A 286 14.21 -17.47 4.08
C ASP A 286 13.62 -17.85 5.45
N ALA A 287 13.87 -17.02 6.46
CA ALA A 287 13.37 -17.24 7.81
C ALA A 287 11.85 -17.05 7.96
N GLY A 288 11.23 -16.16 7.16
CA GLY A 288 9.79 -15.91 7.18
C GLY A 288 8.97 -17.07 6.61
N GLY A 289 9.51 -17.80 5.63
CA GLY A 289 8.92 -18.99 5.03
C GLY A 289 9.00 -20.25 5.88
N ALA A 290 9.79 -20.24 6.97
CA ALA A 290 10.10 -21.42 7.77
C ALA A 290 8.83 -22.14 8.24
N LYS A 291 7.87 -21.41 8.81
CA LYS A 291 6.60 -21.98 9.29
C LYS A 291 5.82 -22.69 8.17
N ARG A 292 5.80 -22.14 6.95
CA ARG A 292 5.13 -22.76 5.81
C ARG A 292 5.83 -24.05 5.40
N ALA A 293 7.15 -24.02 5.30
CA ALA A 293 7.96 -25.16 4.91
C ALA A 293 7.88 -26.31 5.93
N THR A 294 8.01 -26.02 7.23
CA THR A 294 7.83 -27.00 8.30
C THR A 294 6.43 -27.62 8.26
N ALA A 295 5.39 -26.81 8.09
CA ALA A 295 4.01 -27.30 8.03
C ALA A 295 3.73 -28.20 6.80
N ILE A 296 4.52 -28.11 5.73
CA ILE A 296 4.48 -29.04 4.59
C ILE A 296 5.27 -30.31 4.94
N ALA A 297 6.49 -30.15 5.46
CA ALA A 297 7.38 -31.24 5.84
C ALA A 297 6.72 -32.20 6.86
N ASP A 298 6.15 -31.65 7.93
CA ASP A 298 5.42 -32.40 8.96
C ASP A 298 4.23 -33.16 8.37
N SER A 299 3.50 -32.53 7.45
CA SER A 299 2.33 -33.16 6.81
C SER A 299 2.70 -34.35 5.90
N MET A 300 3.98 -34.46 5.52
CA MET A 300 4.52 -35.49 4.64
C MET A 300 5.47 -36.46 5.36
N GLY A 301 5.89 -36.14 6.59
CA GLY A 301 6.86 -36.91 7.36
C GLY A 301 8.27 -36.88 6.75
N ILE A 302 8.70 -35.73 6.23
CA ILE A 302 10.01 -35.54 5.59
C ILE A 302 10.81 -34.46 6.32
N GLU A 303 12.12 -34.42 6.08
CA GLU A 303 13.02 -33.48 6.75
C GLU A 303 12.86 -32.04 6.21
N PHE A 304 13.26 -31.06 7.02
CA PHE A 304 13.18 -29.63 6.73
C PHE A 304 14.55 -28.96 6.88
N ALA A 305 14.86 -28.02 5.98
CA ALA A 305 16.05 -27.16 6.05
C ALA A 305 15.68 -25.69 5.84
N LEU A 306 16.47 -24.78 6.41
CA LEU A 306 16.28 -23.33 6.33
C LEU A 306 17.53 -22.66 5.77
N ILE A 307 17.33 -21.79 4.77
CA ILE A 307 18.39 -20.92 4.26
C ILE A 307 18.29 -19.57 4.98
N HIS A 308 19.42 -19.09 5.48
CA HIS A 308 19.54 -17.78 6.11
C HIS A 308 20.56 -16.93 5.33
N LYS A 309 20.09 -15.85 4.71
CA LYS A 309 20.95 -14.90 4.00
C LYS A 309 21.56 -13.92 5.01
N VAL A 310 22.88 -13.94 5.13
CA VAL A 310 23.62 -12.94 5.91
C VAL A 310 23.96 -11.77 4.99
N CYS A 311 23.31 -10.62 5.18
CA CYS A 311 23.70 -9.38 4.51
C CYS A 311 24.83 -8.72 5.31
N SER A 312 26.07 -8.85 4.83
CA SER A 312 27.19 -8.04 5.35
C SER A 312 27.08 -6.64 4.76
N ALA A 313 26.81 -5.64 5.59
CA ALA A 313 26.95 -4.25 5.22
C ALA A 313 28.45 -3.91 5.20
N TYR A 314 29.03 -3.84 4.01
CA TYR A 314 30.33 -3.23 3.76
C TYR A 314 30.14 -1.83 3.19
#